data_AF-A0AAU2XGJ5-F1
#
_entry.id   AF-A0AAU2XGJ5-F1
#
_cell.length_a   1.000
_cell.length_b   1.000
_cell.length_c   1.000
_cell.angle_alpha   90.00
_cell.angle_beta   90.00
_cell.angle_gamma   90.00
#
_symmetry.space_group_name_H-M   'P 1'
#
loop_
_entity.id
_entity.type
_entity.pdbx_description
1 polymer ?
#
loop_
_entity_poly.entity_id
_entity_poly.type
_entity_poly.pdbx_seq_one_letter_code
_entity_poly.pdbx_strand_id
1 'polypeptide(L)'
;MDAAHSPVDADPTVGDPSSYCATPAARPLPAAAVRTTVGGTDSAGLAEDAGLADCVYCGKPTEYPAAQRGVTLCPVCEWQEDQRGACSG
;
A
#
# COMPACT_ATOMS: atom_id res chain seq x y z
N MET A 1 -5.96 40.39 19.23
CA MET A 1 -4.74 39.59 19.46
C MET A 1 -4.79 38.48 18.41
N ASP A 2 -4.64 38.89 17.16
CA ASP A 2 -4.72 38.03 15.98
C ASP A 2 -3.34 37.43 15.75
N ALA A 3 -3.18 36.14 16.05
CA ALA A 3 -2.01 35.38 15.67
C ALA A 3 -2.18 34.99 14.19
N ALA A 4 -1.60 35.80 13.31
CA ALA A 4 -1.42 35.46 11.91
C ALA A 4 -0.63 34.14 11.82
N HIS A 5 -1.25 33.10 11.27
CA HIS A 5 -0.52 31.93 10.80
C HIS A 5 0.36 32.39 9.63
N SER A 6 1.68 32.28 9.78
CA SER A 6 2.62 32.55 8.69
C SER A 6 2.27 31.72 7.46
N PRO A 7 2.37 32.28 6.24
CA PRO A 7 2.36 31.46 5.04
C PRO A 7 3.61 30.60 5.06
N VAL A 8 3.44 29.28 5.11
CA VAL A 8 4.52 28.35 4.81
C VAL A 8 4.93 28.61 3.37
N ASP A 9 6.15 29.12 3.17
CA ASP A 9 6.73 29.30 1.84
C ASP A 9 6.64 27.98 1.07
N ALA A 10 5.94 28.01 -0.06
CA ALA A 10 5.89 26.89 -0.98
C ALA A 10 7.29 26.66 -1.53
N ASP A 11 7.97 25.60 -1.05
CA ASP A 11 9.26 25.21 -1.59
C ASP A 11 9.09 24.84 -3.08
N PRO A 12 9.72 25.58 -4.02
CA PRO A 12 9.55 25.35 -5.46
C PRO A 12 10.11 24.00 -5.93
N THR A 13 10.81 23.25 -5.06
CA THR A 13 11.34 21.92 -5.35
C THR A 13 10.39 20.77 -4.98
N VAL A 14 9.27 21.06 -4.30
CA VAL A 14 8.21 20.05 -3.98
C VAL A 14 7.35 19.68 -5.20
N GLY A 15 7.63 20.24 -6.37
CA GLY A 15 6.71 20.32 -7.50
C GLY A 15 6.80 19.27 -8.62
N ASP A 16 7.41 18.10 -8.44
CA ASP A 16 7.26 17.02 -9.43
C ASP A 16 7.02 15.65 -8.79
N PRO A 17 5.77 15.14 -8.75
CA PRO A 17 5.46 13.82 -8.22
C PRO A 17 6.09 12.70 -9.06
N SER A 18 6.49 12.99 -10.30
CA SER A 18 7.14 12.06 -11.21
C SER A 18 8.58 11.73 -10.77
N SER A 19 9.25 12.67 -10.11
CA SER A 19 10.60 12.50 -9.54
C SER A 19 10.65 11.37 -8.51
N TYR A 20 9.58 11.17 -7.75
CA TYR A 20 9.49 10.10 -6.75
C TYR A 20 9.49 8.69 -7.37
N CYS A 21 8.94 8.55 -8.57
CA CYS A 21 8.91 7.28 -9.31
C CYS A 21 10.01 7.17 -10.37
N ALA A 22 10.95 8.12 -10.42
CA ALA A 22 12.01 8.13 -11.41
C ALA A 22 12.91 6.91 -11.21
N THR A 23 12.70 5.89 -12.04
CA THR A 23 13.56 4.70 -12.08
C THR A 23 14.92 5.14 -12.63
N PRO A 24 16.02 5.06 -11.86
CA PRO A 24 17.33 5.37 -12.41
C PRO A 24 17.62 4.42 -13.57
N ALA A 25 18.31 4.92 -14.61
CA ALA A 25 18.66 4.11 -15.77
C ALA A 25 19.27 2.78 -15.31
N ALA A 26 18.57 1.68 -15.61
CA ALA A 26 18.97 0.35 -15.19
C ALA A 26 20.39 0.05 -15.71
N ARG A 27 21.32 -0.31 -14.82
CA ARG A 27 22.59 -0.90 -15.25
C ARG A 27 22.24 -2.22 -15.98
N PRO A 28 22.83 -2.51 -17.14
CA PRO A 28 22.51 -3.72 -17.89
C PRO A 28 22.79 -4.96 -17.02
N LEU A 29 21.74 -5.73 -16.75
CA LEU A 29 21.81 -7.01 -16.05
C LEU A 29 22.31 -8.11 -17.02
N PRO A 30 23.09 -9.10 -16.55
CA PRO A 30 23.50 -10.23 -17.37
C PRO A 30 22.29 -11.10 -17.76
N ALA A 31 22.30 -11.61 -19.00
CA ALA A 31 21.17 -12.30 -19.66
C ALA A 31 20.65 -13.59 -18.96
N ALA A 32 21.25 -14.03 -17.87
CA ALA A 32 20.92 -15.28 -17.18
C ALA A 32 19.91 -15.16 -16.03
N ALA A 33 19.48 -13.95 -15.66
CA ALA A 33 18.88 -13.71 -14.34
C ALA A 33 17.34 -13.64 -14.25
N VAL A 34 16.56 -13.82 -15.33
CA VAL A 34 15.11 -13.56 -15.24
C VAL A 34 14.28 -14.79 -15.54
N ARG A 35 14.00 -15.55 -14.49
CA ARG A 35 12.68 -16.18 -14.28
C ARG A 35 12.33 -16.12 -12.79
N THR A 36 11.34 -15.30 -12.45
CA THR A 36 10.64 -15.46 -11.18
C THR A 36 9.15 -15.41 -11.48
N THR A 37 8.57 -16.58 -11.74
CA THR A 37 7.14 -16.78 -11.60
C THR A 37 6.86 -16.90 -10.11
N VAL A 38 6.36 -15.83 -9.47
CA VAL A 38 5.72 -15.96 -8.16
C VAL A 38 4.36 -16.59 -8.39
N GLY A 39 4.35 -17.92 -8.52
CA GLY A 39 3.12 -18.71 -8.53
C GLY A 39 2.73 -19.01 -7.09
N GLY A 40 1.98 -18.10 -6.47
CA GLY A 40 1.26 -18.39 -5.23
C GLY A 40 -0.01 -19.17 -5.57
N THR A 41 0.02 -20.49 -5.39
CA THR A 41 -1.15 -21.36 -5.49
C THR A 41 -1.63 -21.71 -4.09
N ASP A 42 -2.24 -20.75 -3.39
CA ASP A 42 -2.88 -21.04 -2.12
C ASP A 42 -4.39 -20.78 -2.24
N SER A 43 -5.11 -21.88 -2.46
CA SER A 43 -6.51 -22.11 -2.04
C SER A 43 -7.65 -21.21 -2.55
N ALA A 44 -7.46 -20.38 -3.58
CA ALA A 44 -8.50 -19.49 -4.13
C ALA A 44 -9.84 -20.20 -4.51
N GLY A 45 -9.83 -21.51 -4.80
CA GLY A 45 -11.00 -22.22 -5.33
C GLY A 45 -12.19 -22.42 -4.37
N LEU A 46 -12.04 -22.20 -3.06
CA LEU A 46 -13.14 -22.29 -2.07
C LEU A 46 -13.54 -20.92 -1.49
N ALA A 47 -12.93 -19.86 -1.99
CA ALA A 47 -13.01 -18.54 -1.40
C ALA A 47 -13.92 -17.60 -2.22
N GLU A 48 -14.02 -17.86 -3.53
CA GLU A 48 -14.81 -17.06 -4.48
C GLU A 48 -16.31 -17.02 -4.14
N ASP A 49 -16.88 -18.06 -3.50
CA ASP A 49 -18.31 -18.10 -3.13
C ASP A 49 -18.61 -17.39 -1.80
N ALA A 50 -17.60 -17.20 -0.94
CA ALA A 50 -17.76 -16.61 0.39
C ALA A 50 -17.90 -15.07 0.37
N GLY A 51 -17.70 -14.44 -0.80
CA GLY A 51 -17.63 -12.98 -0.93
C GLY A 51 -16.37 -12.40 -0.28
N LEU A 52 -16.19 -11.10 -0.40
CA LEU A 52 -15.07 -10.38 0.21
C LEU A 52 -15.37 -10.11 1.69
N ALA A 53 -14.37 -10.26 2.56
CA ALA A 53 -14.50 -9.93 3.98
C ALA A 53 -14.72 -8.42 4.15
N ASP A 54 -15.51 -8.01 5.15
CA ASP A 54 -15.67 -6.60 5.51
C ASP A 54 -14.53 -6.10 6.41
N CYS A 55 -14.01 -4.91 6.13
CA CYS A 55 -12.98 -4.27 6.94
C CYS A 55 -13.53 -3.86 8.31
N VAL A 56 -12.89 -4.28 9.40
CA VAL A 56 -13.36 -4.01 10.78
C VAL A 56 -13.32 -2.53 11.19
N TYR A 57 -12.58 -1.68 10.46
CA TYR A 57 -12.47 -0.26 10.75
C TYR A 57 -13.40 0.63 9.94
N CYS A 58 -13.65 0.29 8.68
CA CYS A 58 -14.42 1.15 7.78
C CYS A 58 -15.66 0.47 7.18
N GLY A 59 -15.84 -0.84 7.40
CA GLY A 59 -16.98 -1.61 6.89
C GLY A 59 -17.02 -1.79 5.37
N LYS A 60 -15.95 -1.42 4.65
CA LYS A 60 -15.83 -1.64 3.20
C LYS A 60 -15.30 -3.05 2.92
N PRO A 61 -15.64 -3.67 1.77
CA PRO A 61 -15.08 -4.95 1.38
C PRO A 61 -13.55 -4.85 1.21
N THR A 62 -12.84 -5.87 1.70
CA THR A 62 -11.40 -6.06 1.53
C THR A 62 -11.10 -6.72 0.17
N GLU A 63 -9.82 -6.94 -0.15
CA GLU A 63 -9.44 -7.78 -1.30
C GLU A 63 -9.42 -9.28 -0.97
N TYR A 64 -9.62 -9.63 0.31
CA TYR A 64 -9.52 -10.99 0.79
C TYR A 64 -10.90 -11.64 0.91
N PRO A 65 -11.03 -12.93 0.53
CA PRO A 65 -12.26 -13.66 0.74
C PRO A 65 -12.64 -13.78 2.22
N ALA A 66 -13.94 -13.76 2.54
CA ALA A 66 -14.43 -13.93 3.90
C ALA A 66 -14.05 -15.30 4.52
N ALA A 67 -13.77 -16.30 3.67
CA ALA A 67 -13.27 -17.60 4.10
C ALA A 67 -11.80 -17.57 4.59
N GLN A 68 -11.02 -16.55 4.19
CA GLN A 68 -9.63 -16.40 4.60
C GLN A 68 -9.56 -15.89 6.05
N ARG A 69 -9.02 -16.72 6.96
CA ARG A 69 -8.91 -16.36 8.37
C ARG A 69 -7.72 -15.44 8.62
N GLY A 70 -7.91 -14.45 9.49
CA GLY A 70 -6.84 -13.62 10.05
C GLY A 70 -6.57 -12.30 9.33
N VAL A 71 -7.18 -12.05 8.16
CA VAL A 71 -7.07 -10.76 7.48
C VAL A 71 -8.40 -10.02 7.56
N THR A 72 -8.40 -8.88 8.25
CA THR A 72 -9.63 -8.14 8.60
C THR A 72 -9.56 -6.65 8.27
N LEU A 73 -8.43 -6.17 7.77
CA LEU A 73 -8.25 -4.79 7.33
C LEU A 73 -8.19 -4.74 5.81
N CYS A 74 -8.77 -3.68 5.24
CA CYS A 74 -8.53 -3.37 3.83
C CYS A 74 -7.12 -2.76 3.67
N PRO A 75 -6.52 -2.81 2.46
CA PRO A 75 -5.13 -2.39 2.24
C PRO A 75 -4.82 -0.95 2.69
N VAL A 76 -5.83 -0.07 2.61
CA VAL A 76 -5.72 1.31 3.07
C VAL A 76 -5.62 1.40 4.59
N CYS A 77 -6.44 0.64 5.32
CA CYS A 77 -6.45 0.65 6.77
C CYS A 77 -5.21 -0.06 7.34
N GLU A 78 -4.76 -1.15 6.71
CA GLU A 78 -3.53 -1.84 7.08
C GLU A 78 -2.32 -0.89 7.03
N TRP A 79 -2.14 -0.18 5.90
CA TRP A 79 -1.07 0.82 5.80
C TRP A 79 -1.16 1.92 6.86
N GLN A 80 -2.37 2.40 7.19
CA GLN A 80 -2.54 3.43 8.22
C GLN A 80 -2.12 2.96 9.62
N GLU A 81 -2.40 1.71 9.97
CA GLU A 81 -2.00 1.15 11.26
C GLU A 81 -0.48 1.02 11.37
N ASP A 82 0.17 0.56 10.30
CA ASP A 82 1.63 0.49 10.23
C ASP A 82 2.29 1.87 10.40
N GLN A 83 1.74 2.90 9.75
CA GLN A 83 2.24 4.28 9.89
C GLN A 83 2.12 4.79 11.32
N ARG A 84 1.05 4.43 12.05
CA ARG A 84 0.91 4.83 13.47
C ARG A 84 2.02 4.23 14.34
N GLY A 85 2.38 2.97 14.10
CA GLY A 85 3.47 2.31 14.84
C GLY A 85 4.84 2.90 14.52
N ALA A 86 5.07 3.28 13.27
CA ALA A 86 6.37 3.77 12.78
C ALA A 86 6.84 5.08 13.46
N CYS A 87 5.93 5.94 13.90
CA CYS A 87 6.25 7.28 14.44
C CYS A 87 6.13 7.39 15.98
N SER A 88 6.07 6.27 16.69
CA SER A 88 5.88 6.24 18.15
C SER A 88 7.18 6.13 18.97
N GLY A 89 8.32 6.44 18.33
CA GLY A 89 9.67 6.41 18.93
C GLY A 89 10.05 7.67 19.70
#